data_AF-A0A8C6LEI9-F1
#
_entry.id   AF-A0A8C6LEI9-F1
#
_cell.length_a   1.000
_cell.length_b   1.000
_cell.length_c   1.000
_cell.angle_alpha   90.00
_cell.angle_beta   90.00
_cell.angle_gamma   90.00
#
_symmetry.space_group_name_H-M   'P 1'
#
loop_
_entity.id
_entity.type
_entity.pdbx_description
1 polymer ?
#
loop_
_entity_poly.entity_id
_entity_poly.type
_entity_poly.pdbx_seq_one_letter_code
_entity_poly.pdbx_strand_id
1 'polypeptide(L)'
;MHMMVSRPEQWVKPMAAAGANQYTFHIESTTNPGNLIKEIRESGMKVGLAIKPGTTVEELAPWANQIDMALVMTVEPGFGGQKFMEDMMPKVSWLRSQFPSLDIEVDGGVGPDTVHKCAEVKAAEIKNECL
;
A
#
# COMPACT_ATOMS: atom_id res chain seq x y z
N MET A 1 -3.95 8.08 -3.45
CA MET A 1 -5.24 7.52 -3.00
C MET A 1 -5.11 6.01 -2.84
N HIS A 2 -5.82 5.43 -1.88
CA HIS A 2 -5.82 3.98 -1.63
C HIS A 2 -7.14 3.36 -2.10
N MET A 3 -7.07 2.42 -3.05
CA MET A 3 -8.22 1.84 -3.75
C MET A 3 -8.55 0.44 -3.25
N MET A 4 -9.58 0.37 -2.40
CA MET A 4 -10.15 -0.89 -1.89
C MET A 4 -11.37 -1.31 -2.74
N VAL A 5 -11.13 -1.70 -4.00
CA VAL A 5 -12.18 -2.05 -4.97
C VAL A 5 -11.88 -3.37 -5.69
N SER A 6 -12.91 -4.06 -6.16
CA SER A 6 -12.74 -5.19 -7.08
C SER A 6 -12.57 -4.67 -8.52
N ARG A 7 -11.53 -5.12 -9.22
CA ARG A 7 -11.12 -4.64 -10.57
C ARG A 7 -10.60 -3.19 -10.57
N PRO A 8 -9.46 -2.94 -9.90
CA PRO A 8 -8.86 -1.60 -9.83
C PRO A 8 -8.54 -0.98 -11.20
N GLU A 9 -8.38 -1.77 -12.27
CA GLU A 9 -8.11 -1.30 -13.63
C GLU A 9 -9.19 -0.32 -14.12
N GLN A 10 -10.46 -0.57 -13.75
CA GLN A 10 -11.60 0.23 -14.21
C GLN A 10 -11.55 1.69 -13.74
N TRP A 11 -10.82 1.95 -12.67
CA TRP A 11 -10.80 3.25 -12.00
C TRP A 11 -9.54 4.06 -12.30
N VAL A 12 -8.52 3.49 -12.94
CA VAL A 12 -7.26 4.20 -13.21
C VAL A 12 -7.50 5.50 -13.99
N LYS A 13 -8.17 5.40 -15.15
CA LYS A 13 -8.44 6.58 -16.01
C LYS A 13 -9.41 7.57 -15.38
N PRO A 14 -10.55 7.16 -14.78
CA PRO A 14 -11.42 8.08 -14.05
C PRO A 14 -10.69 8.84 -12.94
N MET A 15 -9.82 8.18 -12.19
CA MET A 15 -9.11 8.80 -11.08
C MET A 15 -8.00 9.75 -11.55
N ALA A 16 -7.27 9.38 -12.61
CA ALA A 16 -6.35 10.30 -13.27
C ALA A 16 -7.09 11.56 -13.79
N ALA A 17 -8.24 11.38 -14.45
CA ALA A 17 -9.06 12.49 -14.94
C ALA A 17 -9.59 13.39 -13.81
N ALA A 18 -9.82 12.83 -12.62
CA ALA A 18 -10.20 13.57 -11.42
C ALA A 18 -9.00 14.30 -10.75
N GLY A 19 -7.79 14.17 -11.30
CA GLY A 19 -6.59 14.85 -10.78
C GLY A 19 -5.87 14.10 -9.67
N ALA A 20 -6.05 12.78 -9.55
CA ALA A 20 -5.27 11.99 -8.61
C ALA A 20 -3.78 11.95 -9.02
N ASN A 21 -2.89 12.10 -8.03
CA ASN A 21 -1.44 12.09 -8.26
C ASN A 21 -0.79 10.72 -7.99
N GLN A 22 -1.48 9.84 -7.26
CA GLN A 22 -1.02 8.50 -6.89
C GLN A 22 -2.21 7.56 -6.82
N TYR A 23 -2.05 6.38 -7.40
CA TYR A 23 -3.02 5.31 -7.38
C TYR A 23 -2.43 4.08 -6.68
N THR A 24 -2.98 3.73 -5.52
CA THR A 24 -2.54 2.58 -4.72
C THR A 24 -3.58 1.48 -4.79
N PHE A 25 -3.20 0.29 -5.26
CA PHE A 25 -4.10 -0.85 -5.39
C PHE A 25 -3.59 -2.06 -4.60
N HIS A 26 -4.50 -2.96 -4.25
CA HIS A 26 -4.20 -4.23 -3.61
C HIS A 26 -3.71 -5.26 -4.63
N ILE A 27 -2.58 -5.92 -4.38
CA ILE A 27 -2.08 -6.98 -5.27
C ILE A 27 -3.12 -8.11 -5.45
N GLU A 28 -3.91 -8.35 -4.41
CA GLU A 28 -4.96 -9.38 -4.36
C GLU A 28 -6.17 -9.04 -5.25
N SER A 29 -6.30 -7.79 -5.68
CA SER A 29 -7.46 -7.29 -6.44
C SER A 29 -7.31 -7.39 -7.95
N THR A 30 -6.14 -7.83 -8.44
CA THR A 30 -5.84 -7.98 -9.87
C THR A 30 -5.14 -9.31 -10.15
N THR A 31 -5.36 -9.88 -11.34
CA THR A 31 -4.63 -11.05 -11.83
C THR A 31 -3.41 -10.68 -12.69
N ASN A 32 -3.21 -9.39 -12.99
CA ASN A 32 -2.10 -8.93 -13.82
C ASN A 32 -1.51 -7.61 -13.29
N PRO A 33 -0.77 -7.65 -12.16
CA PRO A 33 -0.22 -6.46 -11.53
C PRO A 33 0.67 -5.64 -12.48
N GLY A 34 1.49 -6.30 -13.31
CA GLY A 34 2.40 -5.62 -14.24
C GLY A 34 1.67 -4.73 -15.26
N ASN A 35 0.55 -5.21 -15.81
CA ASN A 35 -0.24 -4.39 -16.73
C ASN A 35 -0.89 -3.20 -16.03
N LEU A 36 -1.40 -3.39 -14.81
CA LEU A 36 -2.01 -2.32 -14.03
C LEU A 36 -0.97 -1.26 -13.61
N ILE A 37 0.21 -1.67 -13.15
CA ILE A 37 1.34 -0.78 -12.85
C ILE A 37 1.66 0.09 -14.07
N LYS A 38 1.76 -0.53 -15.25
CA LYS A 38 2.00 0.17 -16.51
C LYS A 38 0.89 1.18 -16.82
N GLU A 39 -0.37 0.77 -16.72
CA GLU A 39 -1.53 1.64 -17.01
C GLU A 39 -1.58 2.86 -16.08
N ILE A 40 -1.28 2.68 -14.79
CA ILE A 40 -1.20 3.77 -13.81
C ILE A 40 -0.11 4.77 -14.18
N ARG A 41 1.10 4.27 -14.53
CA ARG A 41 2.23 5.12 -14.97
C ARG A 41 1.88 5.89 -16.24
N GLU A 42 1.32 5.22 -17.24
CA GLU A 42 0.91 5.84 -18.51
C GLU A 42 -0.20 6.88 -18.31
N SER A 43 -0.99 6.75 -17.25
CA SER A 43 -2.01 7.73 -16.85
C SER A 43 -1.43 8.92 -16.05
N GLY A 44 -0.10 9.00 -15.90
CA GLY A 44 0.60 10.12 -15.26
C GLY A 44 0.57 10.10 -13.73
N MET A 45 0.19 8.98 -13.12
CA MET A 45 0.11 8.83 -11.66
C MET A 45 1.30 8.05 -11.10
N LYS A 46 1.66 8.33 -9.85
CA LYS A 46 2.51 7.45 -9.05
C LYS A 46 1.80 6.13 -8.75
N VAL A 47 2.56 5.05 -8.66
CA VAL A 47 2.06 3.70 -8.40
C VAL A 47 2.30 3.34 -6.96
N GLY A 48 1.23 3.00 -6.25
CA GLY A 48 1.32 2.30 -4.98
C GLY A 48 0.83 0.87 -5.06
N LEU A 49 1.45 -0.03 -4.30
CA LEU A 49 1.03 -1.43 -4.21
C LEU A 49 0.82 -1.80 -2.74
N ALA A 50 -0.40 -2.23 -2.43
CA ALA A 50 -0.83 -2.62 -1.10
C ALA A 50 -0.90 -4.14 -0.94
N ILE A 51 -0.61 -4.63 0.28
CA ILE A 51 -0.83 -6.01 0.70
C ILE A 51 -1.64 -6.04 1.98
N LYS A 52 -2.61 -6.97 2.05
CA LYS A 52 -3.38 -7.23 3.28
C LYS A 52 -2.57 -8.04 4.30
N PRO A 53 -3.07 -8.20 5.55
CA PRO A 53 -2.37 -8.98 6.57
C PRO A 53 -2.09 -10.43 6.17
N GLY A 54 -3.00 -11.08 5.45
CA GLY A 54 -2.81 -12.46 4.96
C GLY A 54 -1.85 -12.64 3.78
N THR A 55 -1.38 -11.57 3.14
CA THR A 55 -0.54 -11.65 1.92
C THR A 55 0.92 -11.45 2.29
N THR A 56 1.82 -12.25 1.72
CA THR A 56 3.23 -12.20 2.12
C THR A 56 4.00 -11.11 1.38
N VAL A 57 5.12 -10.65 1.94
CA VAL A 57 5.96 -9.61 1.31
C VAL A 57 6.63 -10.11 0.04
N GLU A 58 6.84 -11.41 -0.08
CA GLU A 58 7.39 -12.08 -1.25
C GLU A 58 6.48 -11.96 -2.47
N GLU A 59 5.17 -11.79 -2.28
CA GLU A 59 4.23 -11.52 -3.39
C GLU A 59 4.40 -10.09 -3.94
N LEU A 60 4.73 -9.12 -3.08
CA LEU A 60 4.99 -7.72 -3.47
C LEU A 60 6.40 -7.52 -4.05
N ALA A 61 7.39 -8.24 -3.52
CA ALA A 61 8.80 -8.02 -3.82
C ALA A 61 9.17 -7.98 -5.32
N PRO A 62 8.61 -8.82 -6.22
CA PRO A 62 8.88 -8.76 -7.66
C PRO A 62 8.54 -7.42 -8.31
N TRP A 63 7.64 -6.64 -7.70
CA TRP A 63 7.13 -5.37 -8.21
C TRP A 63 7.80 -4.16 -7.57
N ALA A 64 8.60 -4.34 -6.51
CA ALA A 64 9.16 -3.26 -5.70
C ALA A 64 9.94 -2.20 -6.51
N ASN A 65 10.62 -2.60 -7.59
CA ASN A 65 11.38 -1.69 -8.45
C ASN A 65 10.52 -0.96 -9.51
N GLN A 66 9.23 -1.27 -9.60
CA GLN A 66 8.30 -0.68 -10.59
C GLN A 66 7.27 0.26 -9.94
N ILE A 67 7.16 0.20 -8.62
CA ILE A 67 6.24 1.02 -7.82
C ILE A 67 6.99 2.18 -7.17
N ASP A 68 6.26 3.23 -6.81
CA ASP A 68 6.83 4.35 -6.05
C ASP A 68 6.70 4.12 -4.53
N MET A 69 5.67 3.38 -4.11
CA MET A 69 5.36 3.16 -2.70
C MET A 69 4.75 1.77 -2.47
N ALA A 70 5.18 1.09 -1.40
CA ALA A 70 4.54 -0.10 -0.87
C ALA A 70 3.67 0.25 0.35
N LEU A 71 2.46 -0.33 0.42
CA LEU A 71 1.54 -0.12 1.54
C LEU A 71 1.30 -1.45 2.27
N VAL A 72 1.61 -1.49 3.56
CA VAL A 72 1.34 -2.65 4.41
C VAL A 72 0.11 -2.37 5.26
N MET A 73 -0.96 -3.14 5.05
CA MET A 73 -2.14 -3.04 5.88
C MET A 73 -1.90 -3.69 7.25
N THR A 74 -2.29 -3.00 8.31
CA THR A 74 -2.23 -3.47 9.71
C THR A 74 -3.60 -3.85 10.27
N VAL A 75 -4.62 -3.92 9.40
CA VAL A 75 -5.97 -4.45 9.65
C VAL A 75 -6.50 -5.06 8.36
N GLU A 76 -7.58 -5.84 8.41
CA GLU A 76 -8.23 -6.30 7.18
C GLU A 76 -8.94 -5.13 6.48
N PRO A 77 -8.77 -4.94 5.15
CA PRO A 77 -9.41 -3.85 4.42
C PRO A 77 -10.95 -3.90 4.54
N GLY A 78 -11.58 -2.73 4.69
CA GLY A 78 -13.02 -2.57 4.55
C GLY A 78 -13.69 -1.71 5.62
N PHE A 79 -13.34 -1.89 6.89
CA PHE A 79 -13.97 -1.15 8.00
C PHE A 79 -12.93 -0.48 8.90
N GLY A 80 -13.21 0.77 9.28
CA GLY A 80 -12.37 1.48 10.23
C GLY A 80 -12.60 1.08 11.69
N GLY A 81 -11.69 1.49 12.56
CA GLY A 81 -11.74 1.24 14.02
C GLY A 81 -11.23 -0.14 14.44
N GLN A 82 -10.61 -0.88 13.52
CA GLN A 82 -9.96 -2.15 13.82
C GLN A 82 -8.65 -1.94 14.60
N LYS A 83 -8.26 -2.95 15.39
CA LYS A 83 -7.04 -2.89 16.19
C LYS A 83 -5.82 -3.14 15.33
N PHE A 84 -4.80 -2.30 15.49
CA PHE A 84 -3.48 -2.46 14.87
C PHE A 84 -2.90 -3.86 15.09
N MET A 85 -2.52 -4.52 14.00
CA MET A 85 -1.85 -5.81 13.99
C MET A 85 -0.32 -5.62 13.98
N GLU A 86 0.27 -5.62 15.17
CA GLU A 86 1.72 -5.40 15.36
C GLU A 86 2.59 -6.43 14.66
N ASP A 87 2.07 -7.65 14.48
CA ASP A 87 2.70 -8.75 13.77
C ASP A 87 2.86 -8.50 12.26
N MET A 88 2.37 -7.37 11.74
CA MET A 88 2.65 -6.90 10.38
C MET A 88 3.94 -6.09 10.28
N MET A 89 4.48 -5.55 11.38
CA MET A 89 5.73 -4.76 11.35
C MET A 89 6.96 -5.52 10.82
N PRO A 90 7.11 -6.85 11.03
CA PRO A 90 8.13 -7.63 10.35
C PRO A 90 8.12 -7.49 8.83
N LYS A 91 6.94 -7.31 8.20
CA LYS A 91 6.83 -7.07 6.75
C LYS A 91 7.48 -5.75 6.34
N VAL A 92 7.25 -4.70 7.12
CA VAL A 92 7.82 -3.37 6.90
C VAL A 92 9.34 -3.42 7.06
N SER A 93 9.84 -4.04 8.13
CA SER A 93 11.28 -4.25 8.35
C SER A 93 11.95 -5.01 7.21
N TRP A 94 11.29 -6.06 6.71
CA TRP A 94 11.79 -6.83 5.58
C TRP A 94 11.88 -5.98 4.32
N LEU A 95 10.79 -5.27 3.97
CA LEU A 95 10.75 -4.39 2.79
C LEU A 95 11.81 -3.28 2.87
N ARG A 96 11.98 -2.64 4.04
CA ARG A 96 12.98 -1.59 4.23
C ARG A 96 14.41 -2.12 4.11
N SER A 97 14.65 -3.35 4.57
CA SER A 97 15.96 -4.02 4.44
C SER A 97 16.29 -4.35 2.98
N GLN A 98 15.32 -4.88 2.23
CA GLN A 98 15.53 -5.29 0.84
C GLN A 98 15.50 -4.11 -0.15
N PHE A 99 14.68 -3.10 0.12
CA PHE A 99 14.45 -1.94 -0.75
C PHE A 99 14.63 -0.64 0.05
N PRO A 100 15.87 -0.23 0.38
CA PRO A 100 16.14 0.88 1.29
C PRO A 100 15.57 2.22 0.85
N SER A 101 15.42 2.44 -0.46
CA SER A 101 14.91 3.68 -1.06
C SER A 101 13.42 3.66 -1.39
N LEU A 102 12.73 2.54 -1.19
CA LEU A 102 11.30 2.45 -1.47
C LEU A 102 10.51 3.19 -0.38
N ASP A 103 9.51 3.98 -0.77
CA ASP A 103 8.58 4.56 0.21
C ASP A 103 7.68 3.43 0.74
N ILE A 104 7.59 3.31 2.06
CA ILE A 104 6.80 2.25 2.71
C ILE A 104 5.82 2.92 3.66
N GLU A 105 4.53 2.69 3.43
CA GLU A 105 3.45 3.18 4.27
C GLU A 105 2.83 2.06 5.09
N VAL A 106 2.20 2.44 6.20
CA VAL A 106 1.36 1.58 7.02
C VAL A 106 -0.02 2.22 7.17
N ASP A 107 -1.08 1.42 6.99
CA ASP A 107 -2.48 1.85 7.07
C ASP A 107 -3.31 0.81 7.85
N GLY A 108 -4.13 1.29 8.78
CA GLY A 108 -5.04 0.48 9.59
C GLY A 108 -4.78 0.52 11.09
N GLY A 109 -5.70 1.12 11.86
CA GLY A 109 -5.66 1.09 13.32
C GLY A 109 -4.48 1.83 13.97
N VAL A 110 -3.76 2.69 13.25
CA VAL A 110 -2.64 3.46 13.81
C VAL A 110 -3.16 4.60 14.70
N GLY A 111 -2.50 4.81 15.84
CA GLY A 111 -2.85 5.83 16.82
C GLY A 111 -1.66 6.23 17.68
N PRO A 112 -1.84 7.12 18.68
CA PRO A 112 -0.76 7.63 19.52
C PRO A 112 0.07 6.53 20.19
N ASP A 113 -0.57 5.41 20.56
CA ASP A 113 0.07 4.29 21.25
C ASP A 113 0.73 3.29 20.29
N THR A 114 0.60 3.42 18.97
CA THR A 114 1.16 2.47 17.98
C THR A 114 2.07 3.13 16.94
N VAL A 115 2.02 4.47 16.82
CA VAL A 115 2.85 5.28 15.93
C VAL A 115 4.35 5.01 16.11
N HIS A 116 4.80 4.76 17.34
CA HIS A 116 6.21 4.48 17.65
C HIS A 116 6.68 3.17 17.01
N LYS A 117 5.82 2.15 16.94
CA LYS A 117 6.14 0.84 16.34
C LYS A 117 6.38 0.96 14.83
N CYS A 118 5.62 1.85 14.17
CA CYS A 118 5.81 2.15 12.76
C CYS A 118 7.11 2.94 12.51
N ALA A 119 7.44 3.87 13.42
CA ALA A 119 8.66 4.67 13.34
C ALA A 119 9.93 3.81 13.52
N GLU A 120 9.91 2.84 14.43
CA GLU A 120 11.04 1.91 14.69
C GLU A 120 11.47 1.15 13.44
N VAL A 121 10.51 0.77 12.59
CA VAL A 121 10.74 0.04 11.33
C VAL A 121 10.98 0.94 10.12
N LYS A 122 11.06 2.27 10.34
CA LYS A 122 11.27 3.29 9.30
C LYS A 122 10.19 3.26 8.20
N ALA A 123 8.93 3.15 8.61
CA ALA A 123 7.82 3.52 7.74
C ALA A 123 7.94 5.01 7.38
N ALA A 124 7.76 5.34 6.10
CA ALA A 124 7.91 6.68 5.56
C ALA A 124 6.69 7.56 5.83
N GLU A 125 5.49 6.96 5.85
CA GLU A 125 4.24 7.66 6.15
C GLU A 125 3.29 6.76 6.95
N ILE A 126 2.55 7.36 7.88
CA ILE A 126 1.54 6.70 8.71
C ILE A 126 0.20 7.29 8.33
N LYS A 127 -0.69 6.46 7.78
CA LYS A 127 -2.07 6.85 7.53
C LYS A 127 -2.90 6.46 8.73
N ASN A 128 -3.33 7.46 9.49
CA ASN A 128 -4.44 7.28 10.42
C ASN A 128 -5.71 7.25 9.58
N GLU A 129 -6.54 6.24 9.82
CA GLU A 129 -7.90 6.20 9.27
C GLU A 129 -8.59 7.53 9.62
N CYS A 130 -8.84 8.35 8.60
CA CYS A 130 -9.66 9.53 8.71
C CYS A 130 -10.83 9.33 7.77
N LEU A 131 -12.00 9.12 8.39
CA LEU A 131 -13.35 9.57 8.02
C LEU A 131 -13.77 9.42 6.54
#